data_AF-A0A3D4C2Y9-F1
#
_entry.id   AF-A0A3D4C2Y9-F1
#
_cell.length_a   1.000
_cell.length_b   1.000
_cell.length_c   1.000
_cell.angle_alpha   90.00
_cell.angle_beta   90.00
_cell.angle_gamma   90.00
#
_symmetry.space_group_name_H-M   'P 1'
#
loop_
_entity.id
_entity.type
_entity.pdbx_description
1 polymer ?
#
loop_
_entity_poly.entity_id
_entity_poly.type
_entity_poly.pdbx_seq_one_letter_code
_entity_poly.pdbx_strand_id
1 'polypeptide(L)'
;MPDGTLVGIGMDHQLWTRKTLTSNWQHIPNSGAVLAITFMPDGTLVGIGMDHQLWTRKTLTSNWEHIPNSGAVLGIAYYPAVRQPVPKPLNGQIVVNGNGQIVVNGDEWTLSNQGFQKAPDTATFVTNIAQYFVGDEKGKFHVLSNNFGLTQSSLEQTMTKAGHTWTKGMNIPIDLATLSQYDAVFVGGDPVNNQVLIDYVKNGGKVYLCAGTGQGGSQTEANNWNTFLAAFGLKYGGSYNGISGNCPVNQNHPLFAGVKTIYQDNGNSIVDLQPDSPLNQVILTHSSGQGLIATAEFIKTPAPQPTP
;
A
#
# COMPACT_ATOMS: atom_id res chain seq x y z
N MET A 1 -7.03 -4.08 -26.09
CA MET A 1 -5.78 -4.87 -25.94
C MET A 1 -4.64 -3.94 -25.51
N PRO A 2 -3.54 -4.43 -24.93
CA PRO A 2 -2.44 -3.58 -24.44
C PRO A 2 -1.81 -2.65 -25.51
N ASP A 3 -1.95 -3.01 -26.78
CA ASP A 3 -1.53 -2.23 -27.95
C ASP A 3 -2.54 -1.15 -28.41
N GLY A 4 -3.66 -0.98 -27.68
CA GLY A 4 -4.74 -0.06 -28.04
C GLY A 4 -5.78 -0.62 -29.02
N THR A 5 -5.61 -1.85 -29.52
CA THR A 5 -6.57 -2.49 -30.42
C THR A 5 -7.90 -2.75 -29.70
N LEU A 6 -9.00 -2.41 -30.37
CA LEU A 6 -10.37 -2.70 -29.93
C LEU A 6 -10.82 -4.03 -30.51
N VAL A 7 -11.51 -4.83 -29.70
CA VAL A 7 -12.15 -6.07 -30.13
C VAL A 7 -13.62 -5.99 -29.77
N GLY A 8 -14.48 -6.37 -30.71
CA GLY A 8 -15.92 -6.35 -30.55
C GLY A 8 -16.57 -7.58 -31.16
N ILE A 9 -17.85 -7.75 -30.88
CA ILE A 9 -18.68 -8.80 -31.45
C ILE A 9 -19.60 -8.14 -32.49
N GLY A 10 -19.60 -8.69 -33.71
CA GLY A 10 -20.49 -8.25 -34.77
C GLY A 10 -21.92 -8.75 -34.55
N MET A 11 -22.87 -8.26 -35.36
CA MET A 11 -24.24 -8.78 -35.36
C MET A 11 -24.33 -10.24 -35.88
N ASP A 12 -23.24 -10.73 -36.50
CA ASP A 12 -23.01 -12.13 -36.88
C ASP A 12 -22.49 -13.00 -35.72
N HIS A 13 -22.37 -12.41 -34.53
CA HIS A 13 -21.79 -13.00 -33.33
C HIS A 13 -20.31 -13.39 -33.43
N GLN A 14 -19.60 -12.94 -34.48
CA GLN A 14 -18.19 -13.21 -34.68
C GLN A 14 -17.33 -12.07 -34.13
N LEU A 15 -16.03 -12.33 -33.95
CA LEU A 15 -15.11 -11.34 -33.42
C LEU A 15 -14.56 -10.47 -34.54
N TRP A 16 -14.46 -9.17 -34.24
CA TRP A 16 -13.90 -8.15 -35.12
C TRP A 16 -12.90 -7.31 -34.35
N THR A 17 -11.86 -6.81 -35.02
CA THR A 17 -10.89 -5.87 -34.45
C THR A 17 -10.86 -4.55 -35.19
N ARG A 18 -10.42 -3.49 -34.52
CA ARG A 18 -10.00 -2.24 -35.16
C ARG A 18 -8.88 -1.58 -34.37
N LYS A 19 -7.92 -0.98 -35.07
CA LYS A 19 -6.70 -0.43 -34.44
C LYS A 19 -6.93 0.87 -33.66
N THR A 20 -7.88 1.68 -34.10
CA THR A 20 -8.24 2.96 -33.48
C THR A 20 -9.76 3.13 -33.43
N LEU A 21 -10.24 4.14 -32.72
CA LEU A 21 -11.68 4.46 -32.65
C LEU A 21 -12.31 4.80 -34.02
N THR A 22 -11.50 5.20 -35.00
CA THR A 22 -11.94 5.61 -36.35
C THR A 22 -11.55 4.62 -37.45
N SER A 23 -10.78 3.58 -37.12
CA SER A 23 -10.41 2.54 -38.09
C SER A 23 -11.60 1.66 -38.46
N ASN A 24 -11.59 1.15 -39.69
CA ASN A 24 -12.54 0.12 -40.11
C ASN A 24 -12.40 -1.15 -39.27
N TRP A 25 -13.52 -1.83 -39.02
CA TRP A 25 -13.52 -3.14 -38.40
C TRP A 25 -12.99 -4.20 -39.37
N GLN A 26 -12.19 -5.12 -38.85
CA GLN A 26 -11.60 -6.24 -39.57
C GLN A 26 -12.09 -7.54 -38.92
N HIS A 27 -12.66 -8.42 -39.73
CA HIS A 27 -13.15 -9.71 -39.26
C HIS A 27 -11.98 -10.59 -38.78
N ILE A 28 -12.18 -11.33 -37.69
CA ILE A 28 -11.25 -12.36 -37.22
C ILE A 28 -11.74 -13.73 -37.72
N PRO A 29 -11.10 -14.32 -38.74
CA PRO A 29 -11.55 -15.61 -39.26
C PRO A 29 -11.54 -16.71 -38.19
N ASN A 30 -12.53 -17.60 -38.25
CA ASN A 30 -12.66 -18.72 -37.33
C ASN A 30 -12.73 -18.28 -35.84
N SER A 31 -13.29 -17.10 -35.58
CA SER A 31 -13.50 -16.64 -34.21
C SER A 31 -14.54 -17.44 -33.45
N GLY A 32 -15.38 -18.21 -34.15
CA GLY A 32 -16.59 -18.80 -33.55
C GLY A 32 -17.63 -17.74 -33.18
N ALA A 33 -18.80 -18.20 -32.75
CA ALA A 33 -19.91 -17.35 -32.36
C ALA A 33 -20.00 -17.22 -30.83
N VAL A 34 -20.12 -15.99 -30.33
CA VAL A 34 -20.22 -15.68 -28.89
C VAL A 34 -21.24 -14.57 -28.63
N LEU A 35 -21.82 -14.57 -27.43
CA LEU A 35 -22.80 -13.57 -26.99
C LEU A 35 -22.14 -12.35 -26.33
N ALA A 36 -21.05 -12.56 -25.61
CA ALA A 36 -20.28 -11.52 -24.94
C ALA A 36 -18.82 -11.95 -24.81
N ILE A 37 -17.91 -10.99 -24.67
CA ILE A 37 -16.49 -11.23 -24.36
C ILE A 37 -15.96 -10.25 -23.31
N THR A 38 -14.94 -10.67 -22.59
CA THR A 38 -14.10 -9.82 -21.76
C THR A 38 -12.62 -10.22 -21.89
N PHE A 39 -11.71 -9.33 -21.54
CA PHE A 39 -10.26 -9.58 -21.54
C PHE A 39 -9.75 -9.80 -20.14
N MET A 40 -8.88 -10.80 -20.00
CA MET A 40 -8.08 -11.04 -18.80
C MET A 40 -6.72 -10.32 -18.92
N PRO A 41 -6.02 -10.02 -17.80
CA PRO A 41 -4.73 -9.32 -17.82
C PRO A 41 -3.62 -10.03 -18.61
N ASP A 42 -3.67 -11.35 -18.70
CA ASP A 42 -2.73 -12.18 -19.48
C ASP A 42 -3.00 -12.14 -21.00
N GLY A 43 -4.03 -11.42 -21.43
CA GLY A 43 -4.45 -11.32 -22.83
C GLY A 43 -5.47 -12.38 -23.27
N THR A 44 -5.83 -13.33 -22.39
CA THR A 44 -6.87 -14.33 -22.66
C THR A 44 -8.24 -13.67 -22.80
N LEU A 45 -9.03 -14.09 -23.80
CA LEU A 45 -10.44 -13.74 -23.89
C LEU A 45 -11.27 -14.76 -23.12
N VAL A 46 -12.25 -14.29 -22.36
CA VAL A 46 -13.34 -15.11 -21.84
C VAL A 46 -14.61 -14.70 -22.55
N GLY A 47 -15.29 -15.67 -23.16
CA GLY A 47 -16.52 -15.47 -23.92
C GLY A 47 -17.69 -16.25 -23.34
N ILE A 48 -18.90 -15.74 -23.56
CA ILE A 48 -20.14 -16.49 -23.35
C ILE A 48 -20.48 -17.17 -24.67
N GLY A 49 -20.51 -18.49 -24.68
CA GLY A 49 -20.93 -19.28 -25.85
C GLY A 49 -22.43 -19.15 -26.12
N MET A 50 -22.86 -19.62 -27.28
CA MET A 50 -24.29 -19.68 -27.63
C MET A 50 -25.10 -20.63 -26.74
N ASP A 51 -24.41 -21.51 -26.01
CA ASP A 51 -24.93 -22.40 -24.98
C ASP A 51 -25.03 -21.73 -23.60
N HIS A 52 -24.78 -20.43 -23.52
CA HIS A 52 -24.69 -19.64 -22.29
C HIS A 52 -23.59 -20.10 -21.32
N GLN A 53 -22.68 -21.01 -21.70
CA GLN A 53 -21.53 -21.40 -20.88
C GLN A 53 -20.34 -20.46 -21.13
N LEU A 54 -19.34 -20.52 -20.25
CA LEU A 54 -18.11 -19.77 -20.42
C LEU A 54 -17.05 -20.57 -21.18
N TRP A 55 -16.31 -19.86 -22.02
CA TRP A 55 -15.24 -20.40 -22.84
C TRP A 55 -14.03 -19.46 -22.79
N THR A 56 -12.81 -20.00 -22.83
CA THR A 56 -11.58 -19.21 -22.94
C THR A 56 -10.95 -19.32 -24.31
N ARG A 57 -10.26 -18.27 -24.74
CA ARG A 57 -9.49 -18.22 -25.99
C ARG A 57 -8.22 -17.43 -25.76
N LYS A 58 -7.08 -18.14 -25.71
CA LYS A 58 -5.77 -17.58 -25.29
C LYS A 58 -5.28 -16.42 -26.16
N THR A 59 -5.55 -16.49 -27.46
CA THR A 59 -5.21 -15.43 -28.42
C THR A 59 -6.34 -15.29 -29.44
N LEU A 60 -6.35 -14.20 -30.22
CA LEU A 60 -7.39 -13.99 -31.24
C LEU A 60 -7.47 -15.11 -32.30
N THR A 61 -6.42 -15.91 -32.49
CA THR A 61 -6.38 -17.03 -33.45
C THR A 61 -6.48 -18.42 -32.80
N SER A 62 -6.46 -18.52 -31.47
CA SER A 62 -6.58 -19.79 -30.74
C SER A 62 -8.00 -20.37 -30.80
N ASN A 63 -8.15 -21.66 -30.53
CA ASN A 63 -9.47 -22.26 -30.33
C ASN A 63 -10.12 -21.79 -29.03
N TRP A 64 -11.44 -21.95 -28.94
CA TRP A 64 -12.18 -21.84 -27.69
C TRP A 64 -12.06 -23.12 -26.87
N GLU A 65 -11.82 -22.97 -25.57
CA GLU A 65 -11.74 -24.06 -24.59
C GLU A 65 -12.87 -23.87 -23.56
N HIS A 66 -13.69 -24.89 -23.35
CA HIS A 66 -14.82 -24.81 -22.42
C HIS A 66 -14.35 -24.67 -20.98
N ILE A 67 -14.98 -23.78 -20.21
CA ILE A 67 -14.77 -23.68 -18.77
C ILE A 67 -15.79 -24.57 -18.07
N PRO A 68 -15.38 -25.71 -17.49
CA PRO A 68 -16.32 -26.63 -16.86
C PRO A 68 -17.00 -25.99 -15.65
N ASN A 69 -18.26 -26.37 -15.43
CA ASN A 69 -19.09 -25.92 -14.31
C ASN A 69 -19.35 -24.40 -14.28
N SER A 70 -19.26 -23.70 -15.41
CA SER A 70 -19.55 -22.26 -15.46
C SER A 70 -21.00 -21.90 -15.18
N GLY A 71 -21.93 -22.83 -15.46
CA GLY A 71 -23.36 -22.56 -15.43
C GLY A 71 -23.77 -21.62 -16.58
N ALA A 72 -25.07 -21.29 -16.63
CA ALA A 72 -25.61 -20.38 -17.64
C ALA A 72 -25.35 -18.92 -17.24
N VAL A 73 -24.76 -18.13 -18.16
CA VAL A 73 -24.33 -16.75 -17.93
C VAL A 73 -24.98 -15.81 -18.94
N LEU A 74 -25.45 -14.65 -18.46
CA LEU A 74 -26.07 -13.60 -19.29
C LEU A 74 -25.14 -12.42 -19.58
N GLY A 75 -24.14 -12.19 -18.71
CA GLY A 75 -23.19 -11.10 -18.86
C GLY A 75 -21.88 -11.45 -18.16
N ILE A 76 -20.78 -10.97 -18.74
CA ILE A 76 -19.44 -11.18 -18.21
C ILE A 76 -18.68 -9.86 -18.20
N ALA A 77 -18.05 -9.57 -17.07
CA ALA A 77 -17.12 -8.48 -16.91
C ALA A 77 -15.93 -8.96 -16.09
N TYR A 78 -14.72 -8.65 -16.55
CA TYR A 78 -13.55 -8.78 -15.70
C TYR A 78 -13.54 -7.62 -14.70
N TYR A 79 -13.80 -7.93 -13.44
CA TYR A 79 -13.46 -7.04 -12.33
C TYR A 79 -12.09 -7.51 -11.82
N PRO A 80 -11.03 -6.69 -11.88
CA PRO A 80 -9.83 -7.04 -11.16
C PRO A 80 -10.26 -7.20 -9.70
N ALA A 81 -10.05 -8.38 -9.13
CA ALA A 81 -10.09 -8.46 -7.69
C ALA A 81 -9.13 -7.36 -7.22
N VAL A 82 -9.66 -6.33 -6.55
CA VAL A 82 -8.87 -5.67 -5.52
C VAL A 82 -8.57 -6.84 -4.62
N ARG A 83 -7.41 -7.48 -4.82
CA ARG A 83 -6.89 -8.39 -3.83
C ARG A 83 -6.91 -7.53 -2.59
N GLN A 84 -7.86 -7.78 -1.68
CA GLN A 84 -7.54 -7.67 -0.26
C GLN A 84 -6.15 -8.30 -0.21
N PRO A 85 -5.10 -7.52 0.10
CA PRO A 85 -3.76 -8.03 -0.02
C PRO A 85 -3.79 -9.35 0.72
N VAL A 86 -3.59 -10.46 0.00
CA VAL A 86 -3.29 -11.71 0.68
C VAL A 86 -2.16 -11.30 1.61
N PRO A 87 -2.29 -11.49 2.93
CA PRO A 87 -1.19 -11.22 3.84
C PRO A 87 0.00 -11.90 3.19
N LYS A 88 0.95 -11.12 2.68
CA LYS A 88 2.19 -11.71 2.16
C LYS A 88 2.70 -12.39 3.41
N PRO A 89 2.79 -13.72 3.46
CA PRO A 89 3.26 -14.34 4.67
C PRO A 89 4.63 -13.72 4.91
N LEU A 90 4.79 -13.07 6.07
CA LEU A 90 6.10 -12.88 6.68
C LEU A 90 6.59 -14.31 7.01
N ASN A 91 6.87 -15.09 5.97
CA ASN A 91 7.29 -16.46 6.07
C ASN A 91 8.76 -16.40 6.45
N GLY A 92 9.00 -16.25 7.76
CA GLY A 92 10.22 -16.71 8.43
C GLY A 92 11.54 -16.28 7.81
N GLN A 93 11.60 -15.15 7.10
CA GLN A 93 12.85 -14.59 6.64
C GLN A 93 13.41 -13.79 7.82
N ILE A 94 14.27 -14.47 8.58
CA ILE A 94 15.19 -13.98 9.61
C ILE A 94 14.99 -12.47 9.87
N VAL A 95 14.43 -12.13 11.03
CA VAL A 95 14.60 -10.78 11.60
C VAL A 95 16.10 -10.61 11.79
N VAL A 96 16.78 -10.15 10.74
CA VAL A 96 18.17 -9.75 10.83
C VAL A 96 18.12 -8.37 11.46
N ASN A 97 18.53 -8.30 12.72
CA ASN A 97 18.78 -7.02 13.39
C ASN A 97 19.64 -6.15 12.46
N GLY A 98 19.06 -5.08 11.90
CA GLY A 98 19.74 -4.19 10.94
C GLY A 98 18.98 -3.82 9.66
N ASN A 99 17.79 -4.37 9.40
CA ASN A 99 16.96 -3.94 8.27
C ASN A 99 16.26 -2.59 8.54
N GLY A 100 16.19 -1.76 7.50
CA GLY A 100 15.40 -0.54 7.51
C GLY A 100 13.92 -0.85 7.43
N GLN A 101 13.09 -0.10 8.15
CA GLN A 101 11.64 -0.31 8.17
C GLN A 101 10.88 1.01 8.14
N ILE A 102 9.72 1.01 7.52
CA ILE A 102 8.85 2.17 7.39
C ILE A 102 7.42 1.74 7.69
N VAL A 103 6.74 2.48 8.55
CA VAL A 103 5.29 2.45 8.71
C VAL A 103 4.76 3.77 8.19
N VAL A 104 3.88 3.71 7.20
CA VAL A 104 3.26 4.88 6.57
C VAL A 104 1.79 4.91 6.94
N ASN A 105 1.33 6.05 7.44
CA ASN A 105 -0.06 6.31 7.75
C ASN A 105 -0.56 7.49 6.93
N GLY A 106 -1.69 7.32 6.26
CA GLY A 106 -2.31 8.39 5.48
C GLY A 106 -2.78 9.58 6.33
N ASP A 107 -2.85 9.44 7.66
CA ASP A 107 -3.60 10.37 8.51
C ASP A 107 -2.96 10.57 9.90
N GLU A 108 -2.75 11.82 10.31
CA GLU A 108 -2.19 12.18 11.60
C GLU A 108 -3.19 12.01 12.76
N TRP A 109 -4.49 12.02 12.48
CA TRP A 109 -5.52 11.89 13.51
C TRP A 109 -5.48 10.53 14.18
N THR A 110 -4.98 9.49 13.51
CA THR A 110 -4.86 8.14 14.07
C THR A 110 -4.11 8.10 15.40
N LEU A 111 -3.02 8.86 15.53
CA LEU A 111 -2.19 8.88 16.75
C LEU A 111 -2.42 10.10 17.64
N SER A 112 -3.32 11.00 17.25
CA SER A 112 -3.74 12.14 18.07
C SER A 112 -4.46 11.70 19.34
N ASN A 113 -4.57 12.59 20.34
CA ASN A 113 -5.40 12.34 21.53
C ASN A 113 -6.85 12.01 21.16
N GLN A 114 -7.37 12.60 20.08
CA GLN A 114 -8.72 12.30 19.59
C GLN A 114 -8.79 10.88 18.99
N GLY A 115 -7.78 10.44 18.26
CA GLY A 115 -7.67 9.06 17.77
C GLY A 115 -7.72 8.05 18.92
N PHE A 116 -6.92 8.30 19.97
CA PHE A 116 -6.95 7.51 21.20
C PHE A 116 -8.33 7.48 21.89
N GLN A 117 -9.05 8.60 21.88
CA GLN A 117 -10.40 8.67 22.46
C GLN A 117 -11.44 7.93 21.61
N LYS A 118 -11.35 8.04 20.28
CA LYS A 118 -12.35 7.51 19.33
C LYS A 118 -12.18 6.03 19.03
N ALA A 119 -10.92 5.56 18.93
CA ALA A 119 -10.56 4.18 18.68
C ALA A 119 -9.83 3.60 19.91
N PRO A 120 -10.53 2.84 20.79
CA PRO A 120 -9.97 2.38 22.07
C PRO A 120 -8.68 1.55 21.97
N ASP A 121 -8.47 0.85 20.85
CA ASP A 121 -7.30 0.00 20.66
C ASP A 121 -6.07 0.75 20.09
N THR A 122 -6.14 2.08 19.96
CA THR A 122 -5.03 2.90 19.43
C THR A 122 -3.75 2.73 20.25
N ALA A 123 -3.85 2.58 21.57
CA ALA A 123 -2.69 2.30 22.41
C ALA A 123 -2.01 0.97 22.02
N THR A 124 -2.80 -0.06 21.73
CA THR A 124 -2.31 -1.36 21.25
C THR A 124 -1.64 -1.21 19.88
N PHE A 125 -2.24 -0.44 18.97
CA PHE A 125 -1.63 -0.15 17.66
C PHE A 125 -0.27 0.53 17.80
N VAL A 126 -0.14 1.52 18.69
CA VAL A 126 1.13 2.19 18.98
C VAL A 126 2.16 1.23 19.55
N THR A 127 1.79 0.37 20.50
CA THR A 127 2.73 -0.64 21.03
C THR A 127 3.12 -1.67 19.98
N ASN A 128 2.23 -2.00 19.04
CA ASN A 128 2.55 -2.89 17.93
C ASN A 128 3.51 -2.24 16.94
N ILE A 129 3.41 -0.91 16.70
CA ILE A 129 4.40 -0.17 15.89
C ILE A 129 5.77 -0.24 16.57
N ALA A 130 5.85 0.01 17.88
CA ALA A 130 7.10 -0.08 18.63
C ALA A 130 7.69 -1.50 18.56
N GLN A 131 6.88 -2.53 18.80
CA GLN A 131 7.28 -3.94 18.70
C GLN A 131 7.73 -4.30 17.27
N TYR A 132 7.05 -3.82 16.24
CA TYR A 132 7.42 -4.05 14.85
C TYR A 132 8.79 -3.46 14.52
N PHE A 133 9.13 -2.33 15.15
CA PHE A 133 10.42 -1.69 14.99
C PHE A 133 11.54 -2.32 15.80
N VAL A 134 11.38 -2.50 17.11
CA VAL A 134 12.48 -2.88 18.01
C VAL A 134 12.31 -4.24 18.68
N GLY A 135 11.30 -5.02 18.29
CA GLY A 135 10.97 -6.27 18.95
C GLY A 135 10.68 -6.05 20.44
N ASP A 136 11.15 -6.96 21.28
CA ASP A 136 10.95 -6.90 22.74
C ASP A 136 11.86 -5.87 23.45
N GLU A 137 12.76 -5.21 22.71
CA GLU A 137 13.72 -4.26 23.27
C GLU A 137 13.09 -2.90 23.64
N LYS A 138 13.79 -2.15 24.50
CA LYS A 138 13.39 -0.79 24.87
C LYS A 138 14.05 0.23 23.96
N GLY A 139 13.37 0.47 22.83
CA GLY A 139 13.84 1.42 21.83
C GLY A 139 13.89 2.88 22.29
N LYS A 140 14.71 3.66 21.59
CA LYS A 140 14.87 5.10 21.68
C LYS A 140 14.27 5.78 20.46
N PHE A 141 13.20 6.52 20.69
CA PHE A 141 12.36 7.13 19.67
C PHE A 141 12.46 8.66 19.71
N HIS A 142 12.39 9.28 18.53
CA HIS A 142 12.34 10.74 18.40
C HIS A 142 11.27 11.21 17.43
N VAL A 143 10.48 12.21 17.83
CA VAL A 143 9.52 12.89 16.97
C VAL A 143 10.17 14.12 16.35
N LEU A 144 10.38 14.07 15.03
CA LEU A 144 10.79 15.18 14.17
C LEU A 144 9.56 15.81 13.53
N SER A 145 8.73 16.42 14.36
CA SER A 145 7.50 17.08 13.94
C SER A 145 6.95 17.96 15.06
N ASN A 146 6.27 19.05 14.70
CA ASN A 146 5.38 19.81 15.60
C ASN A 146 3.90 19.45 15.43
N ASN A 147 3.57 18.51 14.54
CA ASN A 147 2.20 18.12 14.27
C ASN A 147 1.55 17.50 15.52
N PHE A 148 0.30 17.87 15.79
CA PHE A 148 -0.41 17.44 16.99
C PHE A 148 -0.60 15.92 17.06
N GLY A 149 -0.75 15.24 15.92
CA GLY A 149 -0.89 13.79 15.84
C GLY A 149 0.31 13.03 16.38
N LEU A 150 1.49 13.66 16.42
CA LEU A 150 2.73 13.07 16.91
C LEU A 150 3.24 13.65 18.23
N THR A 151 2.75 14.82 18.65
CA THR A 151 3.31 15.56 19.80
C THR A 151 2.41 15.61 21.03
N GLN A 152 1.17 15.17 20.90
CA GLN A 152 0.19 15.13 21.99
C GLN A 152 0.46 14.00 23.00
N SER A 153 -0.16 14.13 24.18
CA SER A 153 0.18 13.37 25.38
C SER A 153 -0.07 11.87 25.29
N SER A 154 -1.11 11.39 24.60
CA SER A 154 -1.50 9.98 24.65
C SER A 154 -0.46 9.07 23.98
N LEU A 155 0.11 9.52 22.86
CA LEU A 155 1.19 8.81 22.18
C LEU A 155 2.43 8.72 23.06
N GLU A 156 2.88 9.86 23.61
CA GLU A 156 4.03 9.93 24.51
C GLU A 156 3.85 9.06 25.77
N GLN A 157 2.69 9.14 26.43
CA GLN A 157 2.38 8.33 27.61
C GLN A 157 2.36 6.84 27.28
N THR A 158 1.85 6.45 26.11
CA THR A 158 1.82 5.05 25.68
C THR A 158 3.23 4.51 25.47
N MET A 159 4.08 5.25 24.75
CA MET A 159 5.46 4.85 24.47
C MET A 159 6.32 4.79 25.75
N THR A 160 6.21 5.81 26.61
CA THR A 160 6.95 5.84 27.88
C THR A 160 6.47 4.79 28.87
N LYS A 161 5.16 4.52 28.96
CA LYS A 161 4.62 3.43 29.80
C LYS A 161 5.05 2.04 29.32
N ALA A 162 5.27 1.86 28.02
CA ALA A 162 5.86 0.64 27.45
C ALA A 162 7.38 0.51 27.75
N GLY A 163 7.99 1.52 28.35
CA GLY A 163 9.39 1.54 28.77
C GLY A 163 10.36 2.08 27.72
N HIS A 164 9.86 2.69 26.64
CA HIS A 164 10.70 3.28 25.60
C HIS A 164 11.19 4.68 25.99
N THR A 165 12.36 5.06 25.47
CA THR A 165 12.80 6.46 25.54
C THR A 165 12.07 7.24 24.47
N TRP A 166 11.36 8.30 24.84
CA TRP A 166 10.59 9.14 23.92
C TRP A 166 11.06 10.59 24.00
N THR A 167 11.46 11.15 22.86
CA THR A 167 11.90 12.55 22.75
C THR A 167 11.18 13.21 21.58
N LYS A 168 11.07 14.55 21.58
CA LYS A 168 10.36 15.29 20.53
C LYS A 168 10.97 16.67 20.28
N GLY A 169 10.77 17.18 19.07
CA GLY A 169 11.10 18.53 18.67
C GLY A 169 12.05 18.58 17.46
N MET A 170 12.07 19.73 16.79
CA MET A 170 12.85 19.93 15.56
C MET A 170 14.29 20.42 15.81
N ASN A 171 14.70 20.53 17.08
CA ASN A 171 15.92 21.23 17.50
C ASN A 171 17.16 20.32 17.54
N ILE A 172 17.23 19.34 16.65
CA ILE A 172 18.41 18.47 16.48
C ILE A 172 18.95 18.60 15.06
N PRO A 173 20.25 18.36 14.82
CA PRO A 173 20.77 18.25 13.46
C PRO A 173 20.03 17.15 12.69
N ILE A 174 19.60 17.48 11.47
CA ILE A 174 18.94 16.54 10.56
C ILE A 174 20.01 15.98 9.61
N ASP A 175 20.80 15.04 10.13
CA ASP A 175 21.83 14.31 9.40
C ASP A 175 21.84 12.82 9.81
N LEU A 176 22.48 11.99 8.99
CA LEU A 176 22.50 10.54 9.21
C LEU A 176 23.12 10.18 10.57
N ALA A 177 24.18 10.88 10.99
CA ALA A 177 24.89 10.58 12.23
C ALA A 177 24.00 10.80 13.45
N THR A 178 23.20 11.87 13.44
CA THR A 178 22.27 12.21 14.52
C THR A 178 21.07 11.27 14.50
N LEU A 179 20.44 11.03 13.34
CA LEU A 179 19.29 10.13 13.27
C LEU A 179 19.64 8.69 13.66
N SER A 180 20.86 8.24 13.33
CA SER A 180 21.37 6.90 13.71
C SER A 180 21.57 6.71 15.22
N GLN A 181 21.40 7.75 16.04
CA GLN A 181 21.36 7.62 17.51
C GLN A 181 19.99 7.22 18.04
N TYR A 182 18.98 7.07 17.18
CA TYR A 182 17.62 6.67 17.51
C TYR A 182 17.29 5.38 16.77
N ASP A 183 16.55 4.48 17.43
CA ASP A 183 16.10 3.23 16.82
C ASP A 183 14.99 3.49 15.80
N ALA A 184 14.17 4.51 16.06
CA ALA A 184 13.18 4.99 15.10
C ALA A 184 12.91 6.50 15.23
N VAL A 185 12.54 7.12 14.12
CA VAL A 185 12.06 8.51 14.07
C VAL A 185 10.61 8.56 13.58
N PHE A 186 9.83 9.46 14.17
CA PHE A 186 8.44 9.73 13.81
C PHE A 186 8.39 11.10 13.13
N VAL A 187 7.87 11.15 11.90
CA VAL A 187 7.83 12.34 11.04
C VAL A 187 6.43 12.57 10.48
N GLY A 188 6.09 13.83 10.17
CA GLY A 188 4.81 14.20 9.58
C GLY A 188 4.57 15.70 9.67
N GLY A 189 3.86 16.29 8.70
CA GLY A 189 3.61 17.73 8.61
C GLY A 189 4.87 18.53 8.25
N ASP A 190 5.76 18.71 9.22
CA ASP A 190 7.00 19.46 9.03
C ASP A 190 7.99 18.69 8.15
N PRO A 191 8.39 19.23 6.99
CA PRO A 191 9.26 18.53 6.06
C PRO A 191 10.64 18.23 6.65
N VAL A 192 11.10 17.01 6.46
CA VAL A 192 12.47 16.56 6.77
C VAL A 192 13.18 16.25 5.45
N ASN A 193 14.50 16.44 5.41
CA ASN A 193 15.27 16.14 4.20
C ASN A 193 15.09 14.67 3.79
N ASN A 194 14.47 14.44 2.63
CA ASN A 194 14.17 13.11 2.12
C ASN A 194 15.42 12.23 1.97
N GLN A 195 16.54 12.80 1.50
CA GLN A 195 17.76 12.02 1.31
C GLN A 195 18.32 11.51 2.64
N VAL A 196 18.28 12.32 3.69
CA VAL A 196 18.70 11.91 5.04
C VAL A 196 17.82 10.78 5.57
N LEU A 197 16.50 10.84 5.37
CA LEU A 197 15.60 9.75 5.75
C LEU A 197 15.84 8.47 4.95
N ILE A 198 16.07 8.59 3.63
CA ILE A 198 16.43 7.46 2.77
C ILE A 198 17.71 6.80 3.28
N ASP A 199 18.75 7.58 3.55
CA ASP A 199 20.04 7.08 4.00
C ASP A 199 19.94 6.47 5.41
N TYR A 200 19.14 7.05 6.29
CA TYR A 200 18.85 6.52 7.61
C TYR A 200 18.19 5.14 7.54
N VAL A 201 17.11 5.00 6.75
CA VAL A 201 16.44 3.70 6.57
C VAL A 201 17.37 2.69 5.90
N LYS A 202 18.13 3.07 4.87
CA LYS A 202 19.11 2.18 4.23
C LYS A 202 20.23 1.71 5.16
N ASN A 203 20.46 2.43 6.27
CA ASN A 203 21.40 2.04 7.31
C ASN A 203 20.78 1.25 8.47
N GLY A 204 19.51 0.86 8.36
CA GLY A 204 18.79 0.07 9.38
C GLY A 204 17.87 0.91 10.27
N GLY A 205 17.80 2.22 10.04
CA GLY A 205 16.90 3.14 10.72
C GLY A 205 15.43 2.86 10.40
N LYS A 206 14.55 3.30 11.29
CA LYS A 206 13.12 3.01 11.22
C LYS A 206 12.30 4.28 11.24
N VAL A 207 11.30 4.37 10.38
CA VAL A 207 10.53 5.60 10.20
C VAL A 207 9.04 5.31 10.34
N TYR A 208 8.37 6.01 11.26
CA TYR A 208 6.93 6.19 11.19
C TYR A 208 6.66 7.52 10.50
N LEU A 209 5.90 7.51 9.40
CA LEU A 209 5.51 8.71 8.67
C LEU A 209 3.98 8.82 8.64
N CYS A 210 3.43 9.96 9.06
CA CYS A 210 2.03 10.29 8.83
C CYS A 210 1.85 11.47 7.84
N ALA A 211 0.76 11.41 7.09
CA ALA A 211 0.22 12.48 6.24
C ALA A 211 -1.15 12.93 6.76
N GLY A 212 -1.92 13.68 5.95
CA GLY A 212 -3.24 14.19 6.31
C GLY A 212 -3.21 15.58 6.95
N THR A 213 -2.02 16.15 7.14
CA THR A 213 -1.75 17.19 8.16
C THR A 213 -2.37 18.55 7.92
N GLY A 214 -3.01 18.75 6.76
CA GLY A 214 -3.46 20.07 6.31
C GLY A 214 -2.33 20.99 5.84
N GLN A 215 -1.06 20.70 6.18
CA GLN A 215 0.07 21.59 5.95
C GLN A 215 0.41 21.73 4.46
N GLY A 216 0.03 22.87 3.88
CA GLY A 216 0.19 23.13 2.44
C GLY A 216 -0.80 22.38 1.54
N GLY A 217 -1.72 21.59 2.11
CA GLY A 217 -2.66 20.74 1.39
C GLY A 217 -2.06 19.40 0.93
N SER A 218 -2.95 18.49 0.54
CA SER A 218 -2.66 17.09 0.22
C SER A 218 -1.58 16.91 -0.86
N GLN A 219 -1.59 17.72 -1.92
CA GLN A 219 -0.60 17.62 -3.00
C GLN A 219 0.78 18.11 -2.54
N THR A 220 0.85 19.18 -1.76
CA THR A 220 2.11 19.71 -1.24
C THR A 220 2.74 18.73 -0.26
N GLU A 221 1.93 18.17 0.65
CA GLU A 221 2.37 17.12 1.57
C GLU A 221 2.88 15.88 0.81
N ALA A 222 2.16 15.43 -0.22
CA ALA A 222 2.61 14.35 -1.07
C ALA A 222 3.95 14.69 -1.74
N ASN A 223 4.13 15.91 -2.25
CA ASN A 223 5.40 16.35 -2.84
C ASN A 223 6.54 16.37 -1.81
N ASN A 224 6.26 16.73 -0.56
CA ASN A 224 7.26 16.76 0.52
C ASN A 224 7.80 15.37 0.85
N TRP A 225 6.97 14.32 0.75
CA TRP A 225 7.33 12.97 1.22
C TRP A 225 7.54 11.93 0.11
N ASN A 226 7.03 12.18 -1.10
CA ASN A 226 7.05 11.17 -2.17
C ASN A 226 8.46 10.86 -2.68
N THR A 227 9.44 11.76 -2.53
CA THR A 227 10.84 11.42 -2.82
C THR A 227 11.35 10.33 -1.87
N PHE A 228 11.08 10.44 -0.56
CA PHE A 228 11.40 9.40 0.43
C PHE A 228 10.61 8.12 0.18
N LEU A 229 9.28 8.21 0.04
CA LEU A 229 8.42 7.02 -0.11
C LEU A 229 8.70 6.25 -1.41
N ALA A 230 8.96 6.95 -2.52
CA ALA A 230 9.22 6.29 -3.81
C ALA A 230 10.52 5.47 -3.78
N ALA A 231 11.50 5.83 -2.93
CA ALA A 231 12.71 5.04 -2.74
C ALA A 231 12.43 3.65 -2.14
N PHE A 232 11.25 3.44 -1.56
CA PHE A 232 10.81 2.19 -0.93
C PHE A 232 9.48 1.68 -1.51
N GLY A 233 9.15 2.06 -2.75
CA GLY A 233 8.02 1.49 -3.48
C GLY A 233 6.64 1.99 -3.03
N LEU A 234 6.56 3.11 -2.32
CA LEU A 234 5.29 3.70 -1.86
C LEU A 234 5.14 5.15 -2.35
N LYS A 235 3.93 5.70 -2.27
CA LYS A 235 3.69 7.15 -2.35
C LYS A 235 2.39 7.55 -1.66
N TYR A 236 2.25 8.84 -1.35
CA TYR A 236 0.96 9.48 -1.15
C TYR A 236 0.33 9.88 -2.49
N GLY A 237 -1.02 9.83 -2.53
CA GLY A 237 -1.81 10.09 -3.71
C GLY A 237 -1.89 11.57 -4.10
N GLY A 238 -1.70 12.50 -3.15
CA GLY A 238 -1.81 13.94 -3.42
C GLY A 238 -3.24 14.46 -3.37
N SER A 239 -4.15 13.72 -2.73
CA SER A 239 -5.55 14.12 -2.54
C SER A 239 -6.06 13.57 -1.21
N TYR A 240 -6.85 14.38 -0.49
CA TYR A 240 -7.50 13.90 0.72
C TYR A 240 -8.66 12.97 0.36
N ASN A 241 -8.82 11.93 1.15
CA ASN A 241 -9.61 10.76 0.76
C ASN A 241 -11.08 10.80 1.24
N GLY A 242 -11.46 11.79 2.06
CA GLY A 242 -12.80 11.95 2.60
C GLY A 242 -13.20 10.88 3.62
N ILE A 243 -12.27 10.05 4.08
CA ILE A 243 -12.54 8.95 5.02
C ILE A 243 -12.48 9.51 6.44
N SER A 244 -13.57 9.35 7.19
CA SER A 244 -13.63 9.83 8.58
C SER A 244 -14.31 8.79 9.48
N GLY A 245 -13.84 8.70 10.72
CA GLY A 245 -14.33 7.78 11.74
C GLY A 245 -13.47 6.52 11.90
N ASN A 246 -14.02 5.56 12.63
CA ASN A 246 -13.32 4.31 12.96
C ASN A 246 -13.34 3.36 11.76
N CYS A 247 -12.17 3.14 11.18
CA CYS A 247 -11.94 2.21 10.09
C CYS A 247 -11.57 0.82 10.65
N PRO A 248 -12.32 -0.25 10.33
CA PRO A 248 -11.95 -1.62 10.69
C PRO A 248 -10.61 -2.01 10.09
N VAL A 249 -9.79 -2.73 10.84
CA VAL A 249 -8.50 -3.25 10.35
C VAL A 249 -8.56 -4.74 10.08
N ASN A 250 -7.71 -5.23 9.18
CA ASN A 250 -7.50 -6.67 9.04
C ASN A 250 -6.57 -7.17 10.15
N GLN A 251 -6.85 -8.33 10.73
CA GLN A 251 -6.05 -8.90 11.83
C GLN A 251 -4.80 -9.65 11.36
N ASN A 252 -4.49 -9.60 10.06
CA ASN A 252 -3.51 -10.49 9.46
C ASN A 252 -2.08 -9.92 9.49
N HIS A 253 -1.92 -8.65 9.85
CA HIS A 253 -0.61 -8.01 9.99
C HIS A 253 -0.28 -7.80 11.47
N PRO A 254 0.98 -8.01 11.91
CA PRO A 254 1.38 -7.81 13.31
C PRO A 254 1.04 -6.44 13.89
N LEU A 255 1.07 -5.39 13.06
CA LEU A 255 0.67 -4.04 13.47
C LEU A 255 -0.78 -3.99 13.99
N PHE A 256 -1.65 -4.87 13.52
CA PHE A 256 -3.08 -4.90 13.88
C PHE A 256 -3.44 -5.98 14.90
N ALA A 257 -2.46 -6.69 15.46
CA ALA A 257 -2.71 -7.70 16.48
C ALA A 257 -3.46 -7.08 17.69
N GLY A 258 -4.70 -7.52 17.93
CA GLY A 258 -5.52 -7.01 19.03
C GLY A 258 -6.10 -5.61 18.79
N VAL A 259 -6.02 -5.07 17.58
CA VAL A 259 -6.57 -3.75 17.20
C VAL A 259 -7.80 -3.97 16.36
N LYS A 260 -9.00 -3.51 16.75
CA LYS A 260 -10.21 -3.71 15.92
C LYS A 260 -10.39 -2.63 14.87
N THR A 261 -10.12 -1.39 15.25
CA THR A 261 -10.32 -0.20 14.41
C THR A 261 -9.23 0.81 14.66
N ILE A 262 -8.92 1.61 13.65
CA ILE A 262 -8.14 2.85 13.78
C ILE A 262 -9.00 4.05 13.41
N TYR A 263 -8.76 5.19 14.04
CA TYR A 263 -9.45 6.44 13.69
C TYR A 263 -8.75 7.11 12.50
N GLN A 264 -9.55 7.61 11.56
CA GLN A 264 -9.14 8.38 10.38
C GLN A 264 -10.00 9.64 10.30
N ASP A 265 -9.48 10.73 9.78
CA ASP A 265 -10.18 11.98 9.52
C ASP A 265 -9.57 12.76 8.34
N ASN A 266 -9.91 12.31 7.13
CA ASN A 266 -9.60 12.93 5.84
C ASN A 266 -8.11 12.95 5.47
N GLY A 267 -7.40 11.84 5.71
CA GLY A 267 -6.00 11.65 5.33
C GLY A 267 -5.70 11.59 3.82
N ASN A 268 -4.42 11.44 3.50
CA ASN A 268 -3.85 11.33 2.15
C ASN A 268 -3.58 9.86 1.82
N SER A 269 -4.26 9.33 0.79
CA SER A 269 -4.19 7.90 0.49
C SER A 269 -2.81 7.42 0.08
N ILE A 270 -2.46 6.21 0.50
CA ILE A 270 -1.20 5.56 0.15
C ILE A 270 -1.40 4.67 -1.08
N VAL A 271 -0.42 4.70 -1.99
CA VAL A 271 -0.36 3.85 -3.17
C VAL A 271 0.92 3.02 -3.13
N ASP A 272 0.76 1.73 -3.37
CA ASP A 272 1.86 0.80 -3.62
C ASP A 272 2.34 0.95 -5.09
N LEU A 273 3.58 1.38 -5.27
CA LEU A 273 4.20 1.55 -6.58
C LEU A 273 4.85 0.26 -7.10
N GLN A 274 5.06 -0.72 -6.23
CA GLN A 274 5.77 -1.96 -6.53
C GLN A 274 4.98 -3.15 -5.94
N PRO A 275 3.74 -3.40 -6.39
CA PRO A 275 2.86 -4.40 -5.76
C PRO A 275 3.43 -5.82 -5.76
N ASP A 276 4.29 -6.13 -6.74
CA ASP A 276 4.97 -7.42 -6.87
C ASP A 276 6.17 -7.59 -5.91
N SER A 277 6.69 -6.50 -5.36
CA SER A 277 7.81 -6.52 -4.41
C SER A 277 7.34 -7.06 -3.06
N PRO A 278 8.05 -8.00 -2.42
CA PRO A 278 7.71 -8.44 -1.07
C PRO A 278 8.05 -7.40 0.00
N LEU A 279 8.81 -6.35 -0.34
CA LEU A 279 9.37 -5.39 0.60
C LEU A 279 8.46 -4.20 0.90
N ASN A 280 7.31 -4.08 0.22
CA ASN A 280 6.37 -2.99 0.44
C ASN A 280 4.94 -3.51 0.25
N GLN A 281 4.02 -2.92 1.00
CA GLN A 281 2.62 -3.31 0.97
C GLN A 281 1.73 -2.23 1.60
N VAL A 282 0.63 -1.89 0.93
CA VAL A 282 -0.53 -1.28 1.62
C VAL A 282 -1.22 -2.37 2.42
N ILE A 283 -1.04 -2.34 3.74
CA ILE A 283 -1.55 -3.36 4.67
C ILE A 283 -2.96 -3.06 5.18
N LEU A 284 -3.45 -1.83 5.04
CA LEU A 284 -4.83 -1.48 5.32
C LEU A 284 -5.41 -0.66 4.18
N THR A 285 -6.52 -1.15 3.62
CA THR A 285 -7.28 -0.49 2.55
C THR A 285 -8.71 -0.29 3.01
N HIS A 286 -9.23 0.93 2.87
CA HIS A 286 -10.64 1.22 3.14
C HIS A 286 -11.56 0.53 2.12
N SER A 287 -12.84 0.36 2.43
CA SER A 287 -13.82 -0.25 1.53
C SER A 287 -13.99 0.49 0.19
N SER A 288 -13.60 1.77 0.13
CA SER A 288 -13.55 2.57 -1.11
C SER A 288 -12.28 2.35 -1.94
N GLY A 289 -11.39 1.44 -1.54
CA GLY A 289 -10.13 1.13 -2.24
C GLY A 289 -8.97 2.07 -1.91
N GLN A 290 -9.12 2.99 -0.96
CA GLN A 290 -8.08 3.94 -0.56
C GLN A 290 -7.13 3.29 0.45
N GLY A 291 -5.81 3.36 0.20
CA GLY A 291 -4.80 2.87 1.14
C GLY A 291 -4.66 3.78 2.35
N LEU A 292 -4.75 3.21 3.56
CA LEU A 292 -4.73 3.93 4.83
C LEU A 292 -3.42 3.73 5.60
N ILE A 293 -2.93 2.48 5.65
CA ILE A 293 -1.67 2.13 6.32
C ILE A 293 -0.85 1.26 5.38
N ALA A 294 0.43 1.53 5.27
CA ALA A 294 1.38 0.73 4.50
C ALA A 294 2.65 0.47 5.30
N THR A 295 3.38 -0.55 4.89
CA THR A 295 4.73 -0.83 5.37
C THR A 295 5.70 -0.94 4.21
N ALA A 296 6.95 -0.59 4.46
CA ALA A 296 8.06 -0.89 3.56
C ALA A 296 9.31 -1.28 4.35
N GLU A 297 10.16 -2.12 3.77
CA GLU A 297 11.40 -2.61 4.36
C GLU A 297 12.58 -2.42 3.40
N PHE A 298 13.77 -2.31 3.95
CA PHE A 298 15.02 -2.36 3.21
C PHE A 298 15.95 -3.40 3.82
N ILE A 299 16.22 -4.45 3.06
CA ILE A 299 17.14 -5.51 3.48
C ILE A 299 18.57 -5.04 3.19
N LYS A 300 19.33 -4.76 4.25
CA LYS A 300 20.75 -4.43 4.13
C LYS A 300 21.51 -5.71 3.77
N THR A 301 22.03 -5.77 2.55
CA THR A 301 22.86 -6.90 2.14
C THR A 301 24.17 -6.89 2.95
N PRO A 302 24.60 -8.02 3.55
CA PRO A 302 25.90 -8.09 4.20
C PRO A 302 27.00 -7.69 3.23
N ALA A 303 28.00 -6.93 3.69
CA ALA A 303 29.19 -6.67 2.88
C ALA A 303 29.81 -8.02 2.48
N PRO A 304 30.26 -8.19 1.23
CA PRO A 304 30.96 -9.41 0.83
C PRO A 304 32.15 -9.62 1.77
N GLN A 305 32.24 -10.82 2.34
CA GLN A 305 33.38 -11.20 3.17
C GLN A 305 34.66 -11.02 2.35
N PRO A 306 35.72 -10.39 2.89
CA PRO A 306 37.00 -10.38 2.20
C PRO A 306 37.41 -11.83 1.95
N THR A 307 37.66 -12.17 0.69
CA THR A 307 38.27 -13.46 0.34
C THR A 307 39.61 -13.59 1.08
N PRO A 308 39.89 -14.75 1.72
CA PRO A 308 41.15 -15.00 2.42
C PRO A 308 42.39 -14.75 1.55
#